data_AF-A0A507B7J9-F1
#
_entry.id   AF-A0A507B7J9-F1
#
_cell.length_a   1.000
_cell.length_b   1.000
_cell.length_c   1.000
_cell.angle_alpha   90.00
_cell.angle_beta   90.00
_cell.angle_gamma   90.00
#
_symmetry.space_group_name_H-M   'P 1'
#
loop_
_entity.id
_entity.type
_entity.pdbx_description
1 polymer ?
#
loop_
_entity_poly.entity_id
_entity_poly.type
_entity_poly.pdbx_seq_one_letter_code
_entity_poly.pdbx_strand_id
1 'polypeptide(L)'
;MSFQLPPGVGLVTGSGGLLSNVPGVRRRQISRINAYVRGDRFNAKANRRLRKAEHKSKVAQRRLPEAVVKALQSNPMQYGAPRYFKVLLAGVKATNDCKLHDLERYEDEGHFMFFSSFGVAGSPVRFNDHWIPTDGEELSPDKRIYTLATKDKNSNPVSLYLDFTLPESPSGFLETSDGHFAVALKPWAVSYQVKVSGNAGAYKSSGQQTLKWDETSDVWTKATWEDNSMVFSYDTVANPDPFTKTLINEVAFQDQRAGGQTLELTSSMYPTDYTSIFQDLDTGKGTTAHFCITTVTTTNVPPAPEIRAQDAIKSVFPSLAMFKFDELATSFTGAYTVPGSDQVYAVIGQAADP
;
A
#
# COMPACT_ATOMS: atom_id res chain seq x y z
N MET A 1 25.56 68.26 -7.83
CA MET A 1 26.24 67.50 -8.90
C MET A 1 25.23 66.58 -9.55
N SER A 2 24.89 66.88 -10.79
CA SER A 2 23.97 66.16 -11.66
C SER A 2 24.76 65.18 -12.52
N PHE A 3 24.27 63.95 -12.67
CA PHE A 3 24.76 63.00 -13.66
C PHE A 3 23.77 62.92 -14.82
N GLN A 4 24.26 63.24 -16.02
CA GLN A 4 23.58 63.14 -17.31
C GLN A 4 23.53 61.69 -17.78
N LEU A 5 22.39 61.27 -18.33
CA LEU A 5 22.25 60.05 -19.13
C LEU A 5 22.75 60.30 -20.57
N PRO A 6 23.33 59.29 -21.24
CA PRO A 6 23.76 59.42 -22.63
C PRO A 6 22.56 59.44 -23.60
N PRO A 7 22.69 60.09 -24.76
CA PRO A 7 21.60 60.28 -25.71
C PRO A 7 21.33 58.98 -26.48
N GLY A 8 20.06 58.60 -26.53
CA GLY A 8 19.63 57.39 -27.23
C GLY A 8 18.26 56.83 -26.84
N VAL A 9 17.46 57.55 -26.05
CA VAL A 9 16.05 57.21 -25.85
C VAL A 9 15.24 57.74 -27.04
N GLY A 10 15.13 56.91 -28.07
CA GLY A 10 13.95 56.93 -28.93
C GLY A 10 12.83 56.19 -28.19
N LEU A 11 11.82 56.93 -27.76
CA LEU A 11 10.52 56.36 -27.41
C LEU A 11 9.95 55.67 -28.65
N VAL A 12 9.91 54.33 -28.64
CA VAL A 12 9.00 53.56 -29.49
C VAL A 12 8.06 52.79 -28.59
N THR A 13 6.89 53.38 -28.42
CA THR A 13 5.65 52.73 -27.99
C THR A 13 5.33 51.57 -28.95
N GLY A 14 5.16 50.35 -28.45
CA GLY A 14 4.62 49.25 -29.27
C GLY A 14 4.87 47.85 -28.73
N SER A 15 3.83 47.27 -28.12
CA SER A 15 3.60 45.84 -27.84
C SER A 15 4.71 45.07 -27.11
N GLY A 16 4.60 45.03 -25.78
CA GLY A 16 5.25 44.03 -24.93
C GLY A 16 4.69 42.63 -25.20
N GLY A 17 5.22 41.97 -26.23
CA GLY A 17 5.16 40.51 -26.36
C GLY A 17 6.36 39.89 -25.66
N LEU A 18 6.16 38.77 -24.97
CA LEU A 18 7.22 37.94 -24.35
C LEU A 18 8.35 37.49 -25.31
N LEU A 19 8.26 37.79 -26.60
CA LEU A 19 9.19 37.40 -27.65
C LEU A 19 9.69 38.63 -28.42
N SER A 20 10.98 38.63 -28.77
CA SER A 20 11.61 39.70 -29.54
C SER A 20 11.00 39.85 -30.94
N ASN A 21 10.90 41.09 -31.43
CA ASN A 21 10.50 41.40 -32.81
C ASN A 21 11.64 41.21 -33.83
N VAL A 22 12.87 40.93 -33.37
CA VAL A 22 14.02 40.66 -34.25
C VAL A 22 13.98 39.20 -34.71
N PRO A 23 13.85 38.90 -36.02
CA PRO A 23 13.55 37.54 -36.52
C PRO A 23 14.56 36.46 -36.07
N GLY A 24 15.85 36.77 -36.07
CA GLY A 24 16.90 35.84 -35.64
C GLY A 24 16.87 35.54 -34.14
N VAL A 25 16.56 36.55 -33.32
CA VAL A 25 16.44 36.42 -31.85
C VAL A 25 15.14 35.69 -31.50
N ARG A 26 14.04 36.02 -32.17
CA ARG A 26 12.73 35.37 -32.02
C ARG A 26 12.80 33.88 -32.35
N ARG A 27 13.46 33.49 -33.44
CA ARG A 27 13.68 32.07 -33.79
C ARG A 27 14.44 31.31 -32.70
N ARG A 28 15.47 31.92 -32.10
CA ARG A 28 16.22 31.31 -31.00
C ARG A 28 15.40 31.21 -29.72
N GLN A 29 14.59 32.22 -29.40
CA GLN A 29 13.68 32.21 -28.25
C GLN A 29 12.59 31.14 -28.40
N ILE A 30 11.93 31.07 -29.57
CA ILE A 30 10.93 30.03 -29.88
C ILE A 30 11.57 28.64 -29.89
N SER A 31 12.77 28.49 -30.45
CA SER A 31 13.49 27.21 -30.42
C SER A 31 13.83 26.77 -28.99
N ARG A 32 14.23 27.70 -28.11
CA ARG A 32 14.45 27.41 -26.69
C ARG A 32 13.16 27.04 -25.96
N ILE A 33 12.08 27.78 -26.17
CA ILE A 33 10.75 27.47 -25.59
C ILE A 33 10.29 26.08 -26.06
N ASN A 34 10.40 25.79 -27.36
CA ASN A 34 10.08 24.47 -27.89
C ASN A 34 10.99 23.37 -27.34
N ALA A 35 12.27 23.65 -27.07
CA ALA A 35 13.16 22.70 -26.42
C ALA A 35 12.81 22.46 -24.94
N TYR A 36 12.33 23.49 -24.24
CA TYR A 36 11.79 23.38 -22.87
C TYR A 36 10.47 22.59 -22.85
N VAL A 37 9.55 22.87 -23.78
CA VAL A 37 8.26 22.17 -23.92
C VAL A 37 8.45 20.71 -24.34
N ARG A 38 9.48 20.39 -25.13
CA ARG A 38 9.81 19.01 -25.53
C ARG A 38 10.65 18.24 -24.50
N GLY A 39 11.10 18.87 -23.42
CA GLY A 39 11.92 18.22 -22.39
C GLY A 39 13.28 17.70 -22.87
N ASP A 40 13.75 18.13 -24.04
CA ASP A 40 14.73 17.38 -24.83
C ASP A 40 16.20 17.53 -24.41
N ARG A 41 16.52 18.30 -23.36
CA ARG A 41 17.93 18.53 -22.97
C ARG A 41 18.26 18.59 -21.49
N PHE A 42 17.35 18.25 -20.58
CA PHE A 42 17.75 18.07 -19.19
C PHE A 42 18.12 16.60 -18.94
N ASN A 43 19.43 16.35 -19.08
CA ASN A 43 20.14 15.16 -18.62
C ASN A 43 19.75 13.85 -19.36
N ALA A 44 20.44 13.54 -20.46
CA ALA A 44 20.27 12.30 -21.22
C ALA A 44 20.34 11.03 -20.35
N LYS A 45 21.10 11.08 -19.23
CA LYS A 45 21.15 10.01 -18.23
C LYS A 45 19.84 9.90 -17.44
N ALA A 46 19.20 11.01 -17.08
CA ALA A 46 17.88 11.03 -16.46
C ALA A 46 16.81 10.53 -17.44
N ASN A 47 16.80 11.00 -18.68
CA ASN A 47 15.83 10.54 -19.70
C ASN A 47 16.01 9.06 -20.09
N ARG A 48 17.24 8.53 -20.04
CA ARG A 48 17.49 7.09 -20.20
C ARG A 48 17.01 6.29 -19.00
N ARG A 49 17.21 6.79 -17.77
CA ARG A 49 16.69 6.18 -16.54
C ARG A 49 15.16 6.14 -16.55
N LEU A 50 14.53 7.25 -16.93
CA LEU A 50 13.09 7.39 -17.13
C LEU A 50 12.57 6.36 -18.14
N ARG A 51 13.10 6.31 -19.37
CA ARG A 51 12.69 5.28 -20.35
C ARG A 51 12.88 3.83 -19.87
N LYS A 52 13.95 3.56 -19.12
CA LYS A 52 14.18 2.23 -18.52
C LYS A 52 13.15 1.91 -17.44
N ALA A 53 12.79 2.88 -16.59
CA ALA A 53 11.76 2.73 -15.58
C ALA A 53 10.38 2.52 -16.21
N GLU A 54 10.03 3.28 -17.25
CA GLU A 54 8.77 3.12 -17.98
C GLU A 54 8.65 1.74 -18.63
N HIS A 55 9.72 1.26 -19.26
CA HIS A 55 9.76 -0.10 -19.82
C HIS A 55 9.63 -1.16 -18.72
N LYS A 56 10.30 -1.01 -17.58
CA LYS A 56 10.22 -1.93 -16.43
C LYS A 56 8.78 -1.98 -15.88
N SER A 57 8.14 -0.82 -15.73
CA SER A 57 6.75 -0.68 -15.27
C SER A 57 5.76 -1.37 -16.23
N LYS A 58 5.87 -1.12 -17.54
CA LYS A 58 5.03 -1.78 -18.56
C LYS A 58 5.23 -3.30 -18.61
N VAL A 59 6.45 -3.78 -18.43
CA VAL A 59 6.73 -5.23 -18.38
C VAL A 59 6.16 -5.85 -17.10
N ALA A 60 6.29 -5.19 -15.96
CA ALA A 60 5.73 -5.66 -14.70
C ALA A 60 4.20 -5.78 -14.78
N GLN A 61 3.51 -4.76 -15.28
CA GLN A 61 2.05 -4.79 -15.46
C GLN A 61 1.58 -5.92 -16.40
N ARG A 62 2.33 -6.21 -17.47
CA ARG A 62 2.01 -7.30 -18.41
C ARG A 62 2.20 -8.70 -17.83
N ARG A 63 2.96 -8.83 -16.74
CA ARG A 63 3.20 -10.11 -16.05
C ARG A 63 2.20 -10.37 -14.93
N LEU A 64 1.40 -9.37 -14.56
CA LEU A 64 0.33 -9.56 -13.59
C LEU A 64 -0.74 -10.49 -14.20
N PRO A 65 -1.26 -11.46 -13.43
CA PRO A 65 -2.37 -12.28 -13.89
C PRO A 65 -3.60 -11.41 -14.24
N GLU A 66 -4.39 -11.81 -15.23
CA GLU A 66 -5.53 -11.02 -15.72
C GLU A 66 -6.56 -10.69 -14.62
N ALA A 67 -6.80 -11.62 -13.69
CA ALA A 67 -7.65 -11.39 -12.53
C ALA A 67 -7.14 -10.24 -11.64
N VAL A 68 -5.82 -10.09 -11.51
CA VAL A 68 -5.17 -9.01 -10.76
C VAL A 68 -5.33 -7.68 -11.49
N VAL A 69 -5.14 -7.67 -12.81
CA VAL A 69 -5.36 -6.47 -13.64
C VAL A 69 -6.81 -6.00 -13.55
N LYS A 70 -7.77 -6.92 -13.56
CA LYS A 70 -9.20 -6.60 -13.40
C LYS A 70 -9.52 -6.05 -12.01
N ALA A 71 -8.97 -6.66 -10.95
CA ALA A 71 -9.11 -6.17 -9.58
C ALA A 71 -8.56 -4.73 -9.44
N LEU A 72 -7.36 -4.49 -9.99
CA LEU A 72 -6.71 -3.16 -10.03
C LEU A 72 -7.57 -2.10 -10.73
N GLN A 73 -8.23 -2.45 -11.83
CA GLN A 73 -9.13 -1.54 -12.54
C GLN A 73 -10.40 -1.23 -11.73
N SER A 74 -10.89 -2.18 -10.93
CA SER A 74 -12.12 -2.01 -10.12
C SER A 74 -11.90 -1.25 -8.80
N ASN A 75 -10.73 -1.40 -8.18
CA ASN A 75 -10.34 -0.66 -6.99
C ASN A 75 -8.80 -0.53 -6.98
N PRO A 76 -8.24 0.58 -7.46
CA PRO A 76 -6.79 0.80 -7.46
C PRO A 76 -6.14 0.71 -6.07
N MET A 77 -6.92 0.92 -5.00
CA MET A 77 -6.45 0.84 -3.61
C MET A 77 -6.35 -0.60 -3.08
N GLN A 78 -6.81 -1.62 -3.82
CA GLN A 78 -6.61 -3.03 -3.46
C GLN A 78 -5.15 -3.49 -3.60
N TYR A 79 -4.33 -2.73 -4.32
CA TYR A 79 -2.91 -2.99 -4.47
C TYR A 79 -2.11 -2.01 -3.62
N GLY A 80 -1.46 -2.55 -2.59
CA GLY A 80 -0.62 -1.73 -1.74
C GLY A 80 -1.37 -0.64 -1.00
N ALA A 81 -2.54 -0.88 -0.38
CA ALA A 81 -3.00 0.06 0.65
C ALA A 81 -2.62 -0.52 2.02
N PRO A 82 -1.91 0.26 2.87
CA PRO A 82 -1.71 -0.15 4.25
C PRO A 82 -3.09 -0.26 4.92
N ARG A 83 -3.31 -1.33 5.69
CA ARG A 83 -4.53 -1.44 6.51
C ARG A 83 -4.35 -0.86 7.91
N TYR A 84 -3.10 -0.67 8.32
CA TYR A 84 -2.68 -0.25 9.64
C TYR A 84 -1.92 1.07 9.49
N PHE A 85 -2.37 2.09 10.20
CA PHE A 85 -1.75 3.40 10.20
C PHE A 85 -1.48 3.83 11.62
N LYS A 86 -0.28 4.35 11.84
CA LYS A 86 0.03 5.13 13.02
C LYS A 86 -0.50 6.55 12.82
N VAL A 87 -1.24 7.05 13.79
CA VAL A 87 -1.88 8.37 13.74
C VAL A 87 -0.95 9.39 14.38
N LEU A 88 -0.64 10.44 13.63
CA LEU A 88 0.10 11.60 14.13
C LEU A 88 -0.84 12.80 14.12
N LEU A 89 -0.81 13.59 15.20
CA LEU A 89 -1.70 14.72 15.39
C LEU A 89 -0.91 16.03 15.50
N ALA A 90 -1.40 17.09 14.88
CA ALA A 90 -0.92 18.45 15.13
C ALA A 90 -2.04 19.28 15.76
N GLY A 91 -1.78 19.82 16.94
CA GLY A 91 -2.77 20.56 17.75
C GLY A 91 -3.23 21.88 17.12
N VAL A 92 -4.25 22.50 17.75
CA VAL A 92 -4.94 23.72 17.30
C VAL A 92 -4.00 24.89 16.95
N LYS A 93 -2.84 24.99 17.60
CA LYS A 93 -1.82 26.01 17.29
C LYS A 93 -1.10 25.77 15.95
N ALA A 94 -0.88 24.52 15.57
CA ALA A 94 -0.21 24.16 14.32
C ALA A 94 -1.13 24.31 13.10
N THR A 95 -2.44 24.03 13.26
CA THR A 95 -3.48 24.24 12.25
C THR A 95 -3.69 25.73 11.95
N ASN A 96 -3.72 26.59 12.99
CA ASN A 96 -3.90 28.03 12.83
C ASN A 96 -2.73 28.75 12.12
N ASP A 97 -1.53 28.15 12.11
CA ASP A 97 -0.34 28.68 11.43
C ASP A 97 -0.23 28.26 9.95
N CYS A 98 -1.19 27.49 9.41
CA CYS A 98 -1.20 26.96 8.04
C CYS A 98 0.07 26.16 7.64
N LYS A 99 0.72 25.46 8.59
CA LYS A 99 1.91 24.62 8.34
C LYS A 99 1.62 23.13 8.37
N LEU A 100 0.57 22.71 7.67
CA LEU A 100 0.11 21.31 7.59
C LEU A 100 1.13 20.36 6.94
N HIS A 101 2.11 20.90 6.22
CA HIS A 101 3.17 20.12 5.57
C HIS A 101 4.43 19.93 6.44
N ASP A 102 4.46 20.52 7.63
CA ASP A 102 5.59 20.43 8.55
C ASP A 102 5.40 19.25 9.51
N LEU A 103 5.86 18.06 9.10
CA LEU A 103 5.75 16.82 9.87
C LEU A 103 6.43 16.90 11.25
N GLU A 104 7.35 17.84 11.49
CA GLU A 104 7.98 18.04 12.80
C GLU A 104 7.01 18.59 13.86
N ARG A 105 5.86 19.13 13.43
CA ARG A 105 4.79 19.61 14.31
C ARG A 105 3.75 18.55 14.65
N TYR A 106 3.87 17.35 14.09
CA TYR A 106 2.99 16.25 14.36
C TYR A 106 3.56 15.40 15.49
N GLU A 107 2.76 15.21 16.53
CA GLU A 107 3.10 14.39 17.68
C GLU A 107 2.53 12.99 17.51
N ASP A 108 3.34 12.02 17.93
CA ASP A 108 2.95 10.63 18.05
C ASP A 108 2.42 10.38 19.46
N GLU A 109 1.11 10.26 19.59
CA GLU A 109 0.43 9.99 20.86
C GLU A 109 0.21 8.48 21.11
N GLY A 110 0.82 7.62 20.30
CA GLY A 110 0.67 6.16 20.41
C GLY A 110 -0.67 5.65 19.91
N HIS A 111 -1.30 6.37 18.96
CA HIS A 111 -2.59 6.01 18.41
C HIS A 111 -2.47 5.33 17.04
N PHE A 112 -3.36 4.38 16.79
CA PHE A 112 -3.42 3.62 15.55
C PHE A 112 -4.83 3.62 14.98
N MET A 113 -4.90 3.64 13.65
CA MET A 113 -6.12 3.56 12.87
C MET A 113 -6.05 2.39 11.91
N PHE A 114 -7.13 1.63 11.84
CA PHE A 114 -7.22 0.40 11.07
C PHE A 114 -8.41 0.44 10.13
N PHE A 115 -8.17 0.09 8.87
CA PHE A 115 -9.18 0.04 7.83
C PHE A 115 -9.47 -1.41 7.46
N SER A 116 -10.71 -1.85 7.70
CA SER A 116 -11.15 -3.20 7.36
C SER A 116 -11.13 -3.47 5.87
N SER A 117 -11.53 -2.51 5.04
CA SER A 117 -11.30 -2.53 3.60
C SER A 117 -11.12 -1.14 3.03
N PHE A 118 -10.04 -0.98 2.28
CA PHE A 118 -9.65 0.31 1.72
C PHE A 118 -10.37 0.57 0.39
N GLY A 119 -10.98 1.74 0.25
CA GLY A 119 -11.79 2.14 -0.89
C GLY A 119 -13.15 1.44 -1.00
N VAL A 120 -13.68 0.88 0.10
CA VAL A 120 -14.98 0.20 0.14
C VAL A 120 -15.87 0.89 1.16
N ALA A 121 -16.95 1.51 0.68
CA ALA A 121 -17.90 2.25 1.53
C ALA A 121 -18.58 1.33 2.55
N GLY A 122 -18.75 1.84 3.78
CA GLY A 122 -19.41 1.14 4.88
C GLY A 122 -18.54 0.04 5.51
N SER A 123 -17.24 0.08 5.25
CA SER A 123 -16.29 -0.87 5.84
C SER A 123 -15.86 -0.34 7.21
N PRO A 124 -16.01 -1.12 8.30
CA PRO A 124 -15.65 -0.67 9.63
C PRO A 124 -14.24 -0.08 9.75
N VAL A 125 -14.12 1.04 10.45
CA VAL A 125 -12.83 1.66 10.83
C VAL A 125 -12.64 1.50 12.33
N ARG A 126 -11.44 1.09 12.75
CA ARG A 126 -11.08 0.97 14.16
C ARG A 126 -10.02 2.00 14.52
N PHE A 127 -10.18 2.65 15.66
CA PHE A 127 -9.18 3.55 16.25
C PHE A 127 -8.78 3.00 17.62
N ASN A 128 -7.52 2.61 17.77
CA ASN A 128 -7.04 1.80 18.90
C ASN A 128 -7.98 0.60 19.15
N ASP A 129 -8.67 0.55 20.30
CA ASP A 129 -9.60 -0.53 20.66
C ASP A 129 -11.08 -0.21 20.42
N HIS A 130 -11.36 0.90 19.75
CA HIS A 130 -12.73 1.38 19.56
C HIS A 130 -13.14 1.36 18.09
N TRP A 131 -14.36 0.87 17.87
CA TRP A 131 -15.02 0.93 16.57
C TRP A 131 -15.55 2.32 16.30
N ILE A 132 -15.23 2.85 15.13
CA ILE A 132 -15.90 4.03 14.59
C ILE A 132 -17.13 3.51 13.84
N PRO A 133 -18.35 3.88 14.26
CA PRO A 133 -19.57 3.54 13.53
C PRO A 133 -19.46 3.96 12.06
N THR A 134 -19.91 3.10 11.15
CA THR A 134 -19.94 3.36 9.70
C THR A 134 -21.16 4.20 9.30
N ASP A 135 -22.08 4.44 10.23
CA ASP A 135 -23.28 5.26 10.01
C ASP A 135 -22.87 6.73 9.88
N GLY A 136 -22.69 7.19 8.64
CA GLY A 136 -22.14 8.52 8.33
C GLY A 136 -20.77 8.50 7.66
N GLU A 137 -20.28 7.32 7.26
CA GLU A 137 -19.13 7.21 6.36
C GLU A 137 -19.53 7.63 4.94
N GLU A 138 -18.82 8.60 4.40
CA GLU A 138 -18.87 8.97 2.98
C GLU A 138 -17.51 8.72 2.35
N LEU A 139 -17.52 8.01 1.22
CA LEU A 139 -16.34 7.75 0.41
C LEU A 139 -16.46 8.51 -0.90
N SER A 140 -15.42 9.22 -1.30
CA SER A 140 -15.39 9.92 -2.58
C SER A 140 -15.57 8.96 -3.77
N PRO A 141 -16.06 9.42 -4.93
CA PRO A 141 -16.24 8.55 -6.11
C PRO A 141 -14.96 7.84 -6.58
N ASP A 142 -13.79 8.45 -6.35
CA ASP A 142 -12.47 7.90 -6.66
C ASP A 142 -11.88 7.05 -5.53
N LYS A 143 -12.63 6.84 -4.43
CA LYS A 143 -12.34 5.95 -3.31
C LYS A 143 -11.09 6.33 -2.50
N ARG A 144 -10.71 7.61 -2.52
CA ARG A 144 -9.48 8.13 -1.89
C ARG A 144 -9.73 9.07 -0.73
N ILE A 145 -10.93 9.60 -0.59
CA ILE A 145 -11.25 10.55 0.47
C ILE A 145 -12.36 9.94 1.32
N TYR A 146 -12.08 9.83 2.61
CA TYR A 146 -13.02 9.37 3.63
C TYR A 146 -13.51 10.54 4.46
N THR A 147 -14.81 10.60 4.67
CA THR A 147 -15.43 11.45 5.69
C THR A 147 -16.17 10.55 6.65
N LEU A 148 -15.86 10.65 7.94
CA LEU A 148 -16.45 9.87 9.02
C LEU A 148 -17.10 10.84 9.99
N ALA A 149 -18.41 10.73 10.19
CA ALA A 149 -19.14 11.51 11.19
C ALA A 149 -19.61 10.59 12.32
N THR A 150 -19.27 10.94 13.57
CA THR A 150 -19.65 10.16 14.75
C THR A 150 -19.87 11.08 15.96
N LYS A 151 -20.00 10.49 17.14
CA LYS A 151 -20.11 11.20 18.41
C LYS A 151 -19.11 10.67 19.44
N ASP A 152 -18.60 11.56 20.29
CA ASP A 152 -17.78 11.19 21.42
C ASP A 152 -18.61 10.54 22.55
N LYS A 153 -17.93 10.14 23.64
CA LYS A 153 -18.57 9.56 24.83
C LYS A 153 -19.61 10.48 25.52
N ASN A 154 -19.57 11.78 25.25
CA ASN A 154 -20.48 12.79 25.78
C ASN A 154 -21.57 13.18 24.77
N SER A 155 -21.69 12.44 23.65
CA SER A 155 -22.60 12.73 22.54
C SER A 155 -22.30 14.01 21.75
N ASN A 156 -21.10 14.59 21.89
CA ASN A 156 -20.65 15.71 21.06
C ASN A 156 -20.29 15.21 19.66
N PRO A 157 -20.57 15.98 18.60
CA PRO A 157 -20.20 15.59 17.24
C PRO A 157 -18.69 15.53 17.07
N VAL A 158 -18.24 14.51 16.35
CA VAL A 158 -16.85 14.31 15.92
C VAL A 158 -16.86 14.02 14.43
N SER A 159 -16.08 14.77 13.67
CA SER A 159 -15.97 14.58 12.22
C SER A 159 -14.51 14.38 11.85
N LEU A 160 -14.22 13.35 11.07
CA LEU A 160 -12.89 13.03 10.59
C LEU A 160 -12.89 13.01 9.07
N TYR A 161 -12.03 13.83 8.47
CA TYR A 161 -11.76 13.87 7.04
C TYR A 161 -10.36 13.30 6.80
N LEU A 162 -10.21 12.36 5.87
CA LEU A 162 -8.93 11.76 5.49
C LEU A 162 -8.80 11.72 3.97
N ASP A 163 -7.66 12.21 3.47
CA ASP A 163 -7.30 12.25 2.05
C ASP A 163 -6.10 11.32 1.78
N PHE A 164 -6.34 10.34 0.92
CA PHE A 164 -5.36 9.35 0.44
C PHE A 164 -4.96 9.58 -1.02
N THR A 165 -5.20 10.77 -1.57
CA THR A 165 -4.76 11.16 -2.92
C THR A 165 -3.24 11.13 -3.05
N LEU A 166 -2.52 11.32 -1.94
CA LEU A 166 -1.09 11.04 -1.78
C LEU A 166 -0.93 9.79 -0.89
N PRO A 167 -0.93 8.57 -1.47
CA PRO A 167 -0.98 7.34 -0.70
C PRO A 167 0.24 7.15 0.22
N GLU A 168 1.38 7.74 -0.13
CA GLU A 168 2.61 7.71 0.66
C GLU A 168 2.56 8.60 1.93
N SER A 169 1.62 9.53 2.00
CA SER A 169 1.47 10.45 3.13
C SER A 169 0.01 10.89 3.27
N PRO A 170 -0.91 9.97 3.61
CA PRO A 170 -2.30 10.34 3.80
C PRO A 170 -2.43 11.33 4.96
N SER A 171 -3.32 12.30 4.79
CA SER A 171 -3.49 13.39 5.75
C SER A 171 -4.92 13.84 5.81
N GLY A 172 -5.27 14.64 6.81
CA GLY A 172 -6.66 14.98 7.04
C GLY A 172 -6.85 15.92 8.20
N PHE A 173 -8.10 15.99 8.66
CA PHE A 173 -8.51 16.84 9.76
C PHE A 173 -9.51 16.12 10.64
N LEU A 174 -9.36 16.31 11.95
CA LEU A 174 -10.29 15.88 12.96
C LEU A 174 -10.94 17.13 13.57
N GLU A 175 -12.26 17.21 13.49
CA GLU A 175 -13.08 18.25 14.09
C GLU A 175 -13.83 17.68 15.30
N THR A 176 -13.74 18.40 16.41
CA THR A 176 -14.38 18.08 17.69
C THR A 176 -15.00 19.35 18.26
N SER A 177 -15.80 19.22 19.32
CA SER A 177 -16.29 20.38 20.08
C SER A 177 -15.17 21.26 20.65
N ASP A 178 -13.99 20.68 20.88
CA ASP A 178 -12.85 21.34 21.51
C ASP A 178 -11.89 21.99 20.49
N GLY A 179 -12.14 21.79 19.19
CA GLY A 179 -11.40 22.42 18.10
C GLY A 179 -11.05 21.47 16.96
N HIS A 180 -10.17 21.95 16.08
CA HIS A 180 -9.73 21.26 14.87
C HIS A 180 -8.26 20.85 14.97
N PHE A 181 -7.98 19.60 14.62
CA PHE A 181 -6.67 18.99 14.62
C PHE A 181 -6.30 18.57 13.22
N ALA A 182 -5.04 18.73 12.83
CA ALA A 182 -4.54 18.10 11.61
C ALA A 182 -4.13 16.67 11.92
N VAL A 183 -4.44 15.76 11.01
CA VAL A 183 -4.12 14.34 11.10
C VAL A 183 -3.14 14.00 9.99
N ALA A 184 -2.09 13.25 10.32
CA ALA A 184 -1.26 12.56 9.35
C ALA A 184 -1.26 11.07 9.68
N LEU A 185 -1.42 10.24 8.65
CA LEU A 185 -1.41 8.79 8.80
C LEU A 185 -0.09 8.26 8.26
N LYS A 186 0.67 7.58 9.11
CA LYS A 186 1.90 6.91 8.71
C LYS A 186 1.62 5.41 8.54
N PRO A 187 1.80 4.84 7.34
CA PRO A 187 1.70 3.40 7.12
C PRO A 187 2.52 2.62 8.16
N TRP A 188 1.94 1.56 8.70
CA TRP A 188 2.60 0.70 9.68
C TRP A 188 2.67 -0.73 9.15
N ALA A 189 3.87 -1.30 9.14
CA ALA A 189 4.09 -2.69 8.80
C ALA A 189 3.52 -3.60 9.90
N VAL A 190 2.76 -4.63 9.52
CA VAL A 190 2.13 -5.54 10.47
C VAL A 190 2.80 -6.90 10.39
N SER A 191 3.08 -7.47 11.55
CA SER A 191 3.62 -8.83 11.70
C SER A 191 2.59 -9.73 12.38
N TYR A 192 2.54 -10.97 11.95
CA TYR A 192 1.64 -12.00 12.46
C TYR A 192 2.44 -13.20 12.93
N GLN A 193 2.10 -13.70 14.11
CA GLN A 193 2.53 -15.00 14.59
C GLN A 193 1.68 -16.06 13.91
N VAL A 194 2.30 -16.98 13.18
CA VAL A 194 1.61 -17.94 12.33
C VAL A 194 1.86 -19.37 12.78
N LYS A 195 0.75 -20.08 12.96
CA LYS A 195 0.71 -21.53 13.18
C LYS A 195 0.48 -22.23 11.85
N VAL A 196 1.16 -23.35 11.64
CA VAL A 196 1.10 -24.10 10.39
C VAL A 196 0.61 -25.53 10.64
N SER A 197 -0.21 -26.06 9.75
CA SER A 197 -0.67 -27.44 9.77
C SER A 197 -0.57 -28.10 8.39
N GLY A 198 -0.06 -29.34 8.36
CA GLY A 198 -0.07 -30.18 7.16
C GLY A 198 -1.31 -31.08 7.03
N ASN A 199 -2.19 -31.13 8.04
CA ASN A 199 -3.32 -32.06 8.08
C ASN A 199 -4.70 -31.39 8.23
N ALA A 200 -4.80 -30.06 8.07
CA ALA A 200 -6.06 -29.31 8.22
C ALA A 200 -6.95 -29.30 6.96
N GLY A 201 -6.72 -30.19 5.99
CA GLY A 201 -7.60 -30.33 4.82
C GLY A 201 -7.52 -29.22 3.77
N ALA A 202 -6.48 -28.37 3.82
CA ALA A 202 -6.22 -27.41 2.75
C ALA A 202 -5.77 -28.13 1.47
N TYR A 203 -6.19 -27.62 0.30
CA TYR A 203 -5.85 -28.20 -1.00
C TYR A 203 -5.77 -27.14 -2.10
N LYS A 204 -5.13 -27.50 -3.21
CA LYS A 204 -5.09 -26.68 -4.43
C LYS A 204 -6.16 -27.17 -5.39
N SER A 205 -7.13 -26.32 -5.73
CA SER A 205 -8.19 -26.64 -6.68
C SER A 205 -7.60 -26.74 -8.10
N SER A 206 -7.74 -27.90 -8.74
CA SER A 206 -7.27 -28.11 -10.12
C SER A 206 -8.02 -27.25 -11.15
N GLY A 207 -9.30 -26.97 -10.92
CA GLY A 207 -10.13 -26.15 -11.81
C GLY A 207 -9.82 -24.66 -11.72
N GLN A 208 -9.71 -24.12 -10.51
CA GLN A 208 -9.50 -22.67 -10.31
C GLN A 208 -8.02 -22.30 -10.12
N GLN A 209 -7.12 -23.28 -9.96
CA GLN A 209 -5.70 -23.08 -9.62
C GLN A 209 -5.48 -22.23 -8.35
N THR A 210 -6.47 -22.19 -7.46
CA THR A 210 -6.46 -21.46 -6.20
C THR A 210 -6.37 -22.39 -5.00
N LEU A 211 -5.92 -21.86 -3.87
CA LEU A 211 -5.91 -22.58 -2.61
C LEU A 211 -7.29 -22.52 -1.96
N LYS A 212 -7.72 -23.64 -1.37
CA LYS A 212 -9.02 -23.83 -0.73
C LYS A 212 -8.82 -24.49 0.63
N TRP A 213 -9.62 -24.08 1.59
CA TRP A 213 -9.71 -24.65 2.93
C TRP A 213 -11.12 -24.38 3.48
N ASP A 214 -11.53 -25.16 4.48
CA ASP A 214 -12.82 -25.00 5.16
C ASP A 214 -12.59 -25.00 6.68
N GLU A 215 -12.71 -23.80 7.25
CA GLU A 215 -12.53 -23.52 8.69
C GLU A 215 -13.58 -24.23 9.57
N THR A 216 -14.72 -24.62 8.99
CA THR A 216 -15.81 -25.29 9.69
C THR A 216 -15.73 -26.80 9.62
N SER A 217 -14.83 -27.34 8.80
CA SER A 217 -14.71 -28.78 8.61
C SER A 217 -14.16 -29.48 9.86
N ASP A 218 -14.58 -30.73 10.04
CA ASP A 218 -14.03 -31.63 11.07
C ASP A 218 -12.51 -31.79 10.97
N VAL A 219 -11.98 -31.75 9.74
CA VAL A 219 -10.54 -31.90 9.48
C VAL A 219 -9.78 -30.68 10.00
N TRP A 220 -10.29 -29.47 9.76
CA TRP A 220 -9.68 -28.24 10.23
C TRP A 220 -9.72 -28.12 11.76
N THR A 221 -10.89 -28.37 12.35
CA THR A 221 -11.10 -28.23 13.80
C THR A 221 -10.32 -29.24 14.63
N LYS A 222 -9.99 -30.41 14.06
CA LYS A 222 -9.18 -31.47 14.70
C LYS A 222 -7.71 -31.46 14.25
N ALA A 223 -7.29 -30.47 13.46
CA ALA A 223 -5.93 -30.39 12.94
C ALA A 223 -4.89 -30.18 14.05
N THR A 224 -3.67 -30.64 13.79
CA THR A 224 -2.53 -30.35 14.67
C THR A 224 -1.78 -29.14 14.12
N TRP A 225 -1.55 -28.16 14.99
CA TRP A 225 -0.93 -26.88 14.65
C TRP A 225 0.47 -26.79 15.25
N GLU A 226 1.48 -26.49 14.43
CA GLU A 226 2.82 -26.16 14.89
C GLU A 226 2.85 -24.70 15.35
N ASP A 227 2.92 -24.49 16.67
CA ASP A 227 3.05 -23.16 17.28
C ASP A 227 4.38 -22.52 16.91
N ASN A 228 4.38 -21.18 16.80
CA ASN A 228 5.56 -20.37 16.48
C ASN A 228 6.34 -20.93 15.27
N SER A 229 5.63 -21.34 14.22
CA SER A 229 6.27 -21.94 13.05
C SER A 229 6.85 -20.85 12.14
N MET A 230 6.10 -19.76 11.94
CA MET A 230 6.44 -18.68 11.02
C MET A 230 5.99 -17.33 11.57
N VAL A 231 6.75 -16.28 11.26
CA VAL A 231 6.25 -14.90 11.31
C VAL A 231 5.99 -14.44 9.89
N PHE A 232 4.77 -14.03 9.61
CA PHE A 232 4.40 -13.37 8.35
C PHE A 232 4.33 -11.87 8.59
N SER A 233 5.02 -11.08 7.79
CA SER A 233 4.89 -9.63 7.83
C SER A 233 4.53 -9.09 6.47
N TYR A 234 3.79 -8.00 6.44
CA TYR A 234 3.62 -7.22 5.22
C TYR A 234 3.80 -5.74 5.50
N ASP A 235 4.32 -5.06 4.50
CA ASP A 235 4.43 -3.61 4.46
C ASP A 235 3.94 -3.11 3.11
N THR A 236 3.53 -1.86 3.09
CA THR A 236 3.08 -1.19 1.89
C THR A 236 4.01 -0.03 1.60
N VAL A 237 4.72 -0.11 0.47
CA VAL A 237 5.72 0.90 0.11
C VAL A 237 5.40 1.53 -1.23
N ALA A 238 5.88 2.76 -1.43
CA ALA A 238 5.81 3.42 -2.71
C ALA A 238 6.68 2.67 -3.73
N ASN A 239 6.08 2.29 -4.85
CA ASN A 239 6.83 1.77 -5.98
C ASN A 239 7.83 2.84 -6.42
N PRO A 240 9.13 2.51 -6.58
CA PRO A 240 10.14 3.47 -7.04
C PRO A 240 9.96 3.93 -8.51
N ASP A 241 8.80 3.69 -9.12
CA ASP A 241 8.45 4.14 -10.46
C ASP A 241 8.22 5.66 -10.48
N PRO A 242 9.06 6.45 -11.19
CA PRO A 242 8.92 7.90 -11.25
C PRO A 242 7.69 8.37 -12.05
N PHE A 243 6.97 7.47 -12.75
CA PHE A 243 5.80 7.83 -13.55
C PHE A 243 4.48 7.50 -12.87
N THR A 244 4.49 6.52 -11.98
CA THR A 244 3.29 6.07 -11.28
C THR A 244 3.56 6.04 -9.79
N LYS A 245 2.88 6.90 -9.03
CA LYS A 245 2.80 6.79 -7.57
C LYS A 245 1.88 5.62 -7.21
N THR A 246 2.32 4.42 -7.57
CA THR A 246 1.65 3.18 -7.19
C THR A 246 2.25 2.73 -5.88
N LEU A 247 1.41 2.29 -4.96
CA LEU A 247 1.87 1.55 -3.80
C LEU A 247 1.89 0.07 -4.15
N ILE A 248 2.76 -0.69 -3.49
CA ILE A 248 2.91 -2.13 -3.66
C ILE A 248 2.96 -2.76 -2.28
N ASN A 249 2.56 -4.03 -2.16
CA ASN A 249 2.79 -4.79 -0.94
C ASN A 249 4.13 -5.52 -1.02
N GLU A 250 4.97 -5.33 -0.02
CA GLU A 250 6.15 -6.14 0.25
C GLU A 250 5.80 -7.08 1.39
N VAL A 251 6.30 -8.32 1.35
CA VAL A 251 5.99 -9.31 2.37
C VAL A 251 7.24 -10.04 2.81
N ALA A 252 7.25 -10.53 4.04
CA ALA A 252 8.33 -11.33 4.58
C ALA A 252 7.76 -12.56 5.29
N PHE A 253 8.45 -13.69 5.11
CA PHE A 253 8.18 -14.94 5.80
C PHE A 253 9.42 -15.31 6.58
N GLN A 254 9.35 -15.31 7.91
CA GLN A 254 10.46 -15.66 8.77
C GLN A 254 10.20 -17.00 9.43
N ASP A 255 11.16 -17.90 9.31
CA ASP A 255 11.15 -19.20 9.98
C ASP A 255 11.70 -19.07 11.39
N GLN A 256 10.82 -19.26 12.37
CA GLN A 256 11.17 -19.13 13.80
C GLN A 256 12.02 -20.30 14.32
N ARG A 257 12.05 -21.44 13.61
CA ARG A 257 12.85 -22.63 14.00
C ARG A 257 14.21 -22.65 13.34
N ALA A 258 14.35 -22.06 12.15
CA ALA A 258 15.62 -21.96 11.43
C ALA A 258 16.43 -20.71 11.79
N GLY A 259 16.51 -20.38 13.09
CA GLY A 259 17.30 -19.24 13.57
C GLY A 259 16.85 -17.88 13.03
N GLY A 260 15.58 -17.75 12.64
CA GLY A 260 15.03 -16.50 12.09
C GLY A 260 15.36 -16.28 10.61
N GLN A 261 15.73 -17.32 9.86
CA GLN A 261 15.91 -17.21 8.41
C GLN A 261 14.65 -16.63 7.76
N THR A 262 14.83 -15.63 6.89
CA THR A 262 13.72 -14.86 6.31
C THR A 262 13.75 -14.91 4.79
N LEU A 263 12.58 -15.13 4.19
CA LEU A 263 12.32 -14.83 2.79
C LEU A 263 11.65 -13.46 2.71
N GLU A 264 12.39 -12.46 2.26
CA GLU A 264 11.89 -11.10 2.03
C GLU A 264 11.55 -10.91 0.56
N LEU A 265 10.30 -10.55 0.27
CA LEU A 265 9.81 -10.31 -1.09
C LEU A 265 9.58 -8.81 -1.25
N THR A 266 10.66 -8.12 -1.62
CA THR A 266 10.64 -6.67 -1.87
C THR A 266 10.75 -6.40 -3.37
N SER A 267 10.15 -5.30 -3.82
CA SER A 267 10.23 -4.85 -5.20
C SER A 267 11.63 -4.43 -5.63
N SER A 268 12.47 -4.08 -4.65
CA SER A 268 13.88 -3.77 -4.89
C SER A 268 14.66 -5.04 -5.29
N MET A 269 14.40 -6.16 -4.61
CA MET A 269 15.09 -7.44 -4.82
C MET A 269 14.44 -8.26 -5.94
N TYR A 270 13.11 -8.29 -6.01
CA TYR A 270 12.34 -9.16 -6.89
C TYR A 270 11.29 -8.39 -7.73
N PRO A 271 11.69 -7.35 -8.47
CA PRO A 271 10.74 -6.41 -9.09
C PRO A 271 9.72 -6.99 -10.06
N THR A 272 9.96 -8.20 -10.58
CA THR A 272 9.09 -8.87 -11.55
C THR A 272 8.75 -10.30 -11.19
N ASP A 273 9.22 -10.77 -10.04
CA ASP A 273 9.28 -12.20 -9.75
C ASP A 273 8.42 -12.60 -8.56
N TYR A 274 7.74 -11.62 -7.94
CA TYR A 274 6.65 -11.85 -7.01
C TYR A 274 5.50 -10.88 -7.27
N THR A 275 4.33 -11.17 -6.71
CA THR A 275 3.20 -10.25 -6.65
C THR A 275 2.46 -10.51 -5.34
N SER A 276 2.13 -9.45 -4.60
CA SER A 276 1.28 -9.49 -3.41
C SER A 276 0.14 -8.48 -3.55
N ILE A 277 -1.10 -8.96 -3.48
CA ILE A 277 -2.32 -8.14 -3.62
C ILE A 277 -3.27 -8.37 -2.45
N PHE A 278 -4.05 -7.35 -2.09
CA PHE A 278 -5.24 -7.53 -1.28
C PHE A 278 -6.45 -7.57 -2.20
N GLN A 279 -7.33 -8.55 -2.05
CA GLN A 279 -8.50 -8.71 -2.89
C GLN A 279 -9.74 -9.01 -2.05
N ASP A 280 -10.81 -8.28 -2.37
CA ASP A 280 -12.14 -8.56 -1.86
C ASP A 280 -12.80 -9.60 -2.75
N LEU A 281 -13.16 -10.75 -2.19
CA LEU A 281 -13.84 -11.84 -2.89
C LEU A 281 -15.21 -12.09 -2.25
N ASP A 282 -16.26 -12.01 -3.07
CA ASP A 282 -17.59 -12.46 -2.66
C ASP A 282 -17.56 -13.97 -2.40
N THR A 283 -17.96 -14.36 -1.20
CA THR A 283 -18.00 -15.77 -0.78
C THR A 283 -19.30 -16.47 -1.19
N GLY A 284 -20.21 -15.77 -1.87
CA GLY A 284 -21.51 -16.29 -2.31
C GLY A 284 -22.56 -16.37 -1.20
N LYS A 285 -22.23 -15.90 0.02
CA LYS A 285 -23.14 -15.79 1.17
C LYS A 285 -23.55 -14.35 1.47
N GLY A 286 -23.37 -13.43 0.52
CA GLY A 286 -23.56 -11.99 0.75
C GLY A 286 -22.52 -11.37 1.67
N THR A 287 -21.39 -12.08 1.89
CA THR A 287 -20.26 -11.60 2.69
C THR A 287 -19.02 -11.54 1.82
N THR A 288 -18.34 -10.39 1.88
CA THR A 288 -17.07 -10.14 1.20
C THR A 288 -15.93 -10.57 2.12
N ALA A 289 -15.04 -11.42 1.64
CA ALA A 289 -13.85 -11.83 2.38
C ALA A 289 -12.60 -11.16 1.81
N HIS A 290 -11.65 -10.84 2.68
CA HIS A 290 -10.46 -10.07 2.35
C HIS A 290 -9.25 -10.98 2.26
N PHE A 291 -8.64 -11.09 1.07
CA PHE A 291 -7.54 -12.00 0.83
C PHE A 291 -6.23 -11.26 0.57
N CYS A 292 -5.15 -11.61 1.26
CA CYS A 292 -3.80 -11.37 0.74
C CYS A 292 -3.40 -12.57 -0.12
N ILE A 293 -3.03 -12.32 -1.38
CA ILE A 293 -2.57 -13.36 -2.30
C ILE A 293 -1.15 -13.01 -2.71
N THR A 294 -0.20 -13.86 -2.32
CA THR A 294 1.21 -13.74 -2.67
C THR A 294 1.60 -14.86 -3.62
N THR A 295 2.22 -14.50 -4.75
CA THR A 295 2.82 -15.44 -5.71
C THR A 295 4.29 -15.11 -5.88
N VAL A 296 5.12 -16.15 -5.99
CA VAL A 296 6.58 -16.03 -6.15
C VAL A 296 7.03 -17.01 -7.21
N THR A 297 7.97 -16.57 -8.05
CA THR A 297 8.66 -17.48 -8.96
C THR A 297 9.47 -18.47 -8.14
N THR A 298 9.28 -19.77 -8.38
CA THR A 298 9.86 -20.85 -7.56
C THR A 298 11.37 -20.79 -7.43
N THR A 299 12.08 -20.20 -8.40
CA THR A 299 13.54 -20.01 -8.37
C THR A 299 14.03 -19.07 -7.27
N ASN A 300 13.15 -18.22 -6.74
CA ASN A 300 13.49 -17.21 -5.74
C ASN A 300 13.11 -17.63 -4.31
N VAL A 301 12.48 -18.80 -4.16
CA VAL A 301 12.17 -19.35 -2.84
C VAL A 301 13.38 -20.16 -2.37
N PRO A 302 13.94 -19.86 -1.18
CA PRO A 302 15.07 -20.60 -0.65
C PRO A 302 14.72 -22.07 -0.41
N PRO A 303 15.71 -22.97 -0.45
CA PRO A 303 15.50 -24.37 -0.11
C PRO A 303 14.99 -24.52 1.33
N ALA A 304 14.29 -25.61 1.60
CA ALA A 304 13.85 -25.98 2.93
C ALA A 304 15.04 -26.00 3.91
N PRO A 305 14.94 -25.33 5.07
CA PRO A 305 16.00 -25.37 6.08
C PRO A 305 16.28 -26.81 6.55
N GLU A 306 17.56 -27.18 6.69
CA GLU A 306 17.95 -28.54 7.08
C GLU A 306 17.37 -28.96 8.45
N ILE A 307 17.19 -28.01 9.36
CA ILE A 307 16.62 -28.26 10.68
C ILE A 307 15.18 -28.80 10.62
N ARG A 308 14.45 -28.50 9.55
CA ARG A 308 13.07 -28.98 9.30
C ARG A 308 13.01 -30.28 8.51
N ALA A 309 14.14 -30.88 8.16
CA ALA A 309 14.19 -32.08 7.31
C ALA A 309 13.34 -33.24 7.85
N GLN A 310 13.21 -33.36 9.17
CA GLN A 310 12.41 -34.40 9.83
C GLN A 310 11.01 -33.95 10.29
N ASP A 311 10.70 -32.65 10.19
CA ASP A 311 9.43 -32.10 10.67
C ASP A 311 8.27 -32.38 9.71
N ALA A 312 7.02 -32.32 10.18
CA ALA A 312 5.86 -32.41 9.30
C ALA A 312 5.82 -31.22 8.31
N ILE A 313 6.23 -30.04 8.78
CA ILE A 313 6.34 -28.82 7.99
C ILE A 313 7.80 -28.67 7.55
N LYS A 314 8.08 -29.02 6.29
CA LYS A 314 9.45 -29.01 5.74
C LYS A 314 9.95 -27.60 5.45
N SER A 315 9.06 -26.68 5.10
CA SER A 315 9.39 -25.28 4.82
C SER A 315 8.18 -24.39 5.06
N VAL A 316 8.46 -23.17 5.51
CA VAL A 316 7.48 -22.09 5.67
C VAL A 316 7.59 -21.04 4.56
N PHE A 317 8.50 -21.22 3.59
CA PHE A 317 8.74 -20.26 2.51
C PHE A 317 7.86 -20.61 1.30
N PRO A 318 6.83 -19.79 0.99
CA PRO A 318 5.84 -20.16 0.00
C PRO A 318 6.23 -19.79 -1.43
N SER A 319 5.74 -20.57 -2.39
CA SER A 319 5.66 -20.21 -3.82
C SER A 319 4.31 -19.57 -4.18
N LEU A 320 3.25 -19.96 -3.46
CA LEU A 320 1.93 -19.36 -3.48
C LEU A 320 1.40 -19.36 -2.06
N ALA A 321 0.90 -18.22 -1.59
CA ALA A 321 0.24 -18.08 -0.30
C ALA A 321 -1.07 -17.30 -0.49
N MET A 322 -2.12 -17.73 0.23
CA MET A 322 -3.44 -17.10 0.20
C MET A 322 -3.99 -17.05 1.61
N PHE A 323 -4.17 -15.84 2.14
CA PHE A 323 -4.61 -15.59 3.52
C PHE A 323 -5.90 -14.80 3.51
N LYS A 324 -6.96 -15.36 4.10
CA LYS A 324 -8.23 -14.70 4.36
C LYS A 324 -8.16 -14.03 5.72
N PHE A 325 -8.14 -12.71 5.72
CA PHE A 325 -8.17 -11.92 6.93
C PHE A 325 -9.59 -11.85 7.49
N ASP A 326 -9.66 -11.75 8.81
CA ASP A 326 -10.87 -11.22 9.45
C ASP A 326 -11.12 -9.77 9.01
N GLU A 327 -12.26 -9.22 9.40
CA GLU A 327 -12.65 -7.86 9.03
C GLU A 327 -11.58 -6.84 9.43
N LEU A 328 -10.84 -7.07 10.52
CA LEU A 328 -9.85 -6.12 11.05
C LEU A 328 -8.42 -6.35 10.56
N ALA A 329 -8.19 -7.41 9.78
CA ALA A 329 -6.87 -7.99 9.60
C ALA A 329 -6.09 -8.18 10.92
N THR A 330 -6.77 -8.43 12.05
CA THR A 330 -6.14 -8.80 13.33
C THR A 330 -5.74 -10.26 13.35
N SER A 331 -6.43 -11.07 12.56
CA SER A 331 -6.14 -12.48 12.37
C SER A 331 -6.42 -12.89 10.94
N PHE A 332 -5.89 -14.04 10.55
CA PHE A 332 -6.22 -14.66 9.27
C PHE A 332 -6.21 -16.17 9.35
N THR A 333 -6.96 -16.80 8.45
CA THR A 333 -6.80 -18.21 8.08
C THR A 333 -6.26 -18.28 6.67
N GLY A 334 -5.64 -19.39 6.30
CA GLY A 334 -5.07 -19.46 4.96
C GLY A 334 -4.47 -20.78 4.60
N ALA A 335 -3.82 -20.76 3.44
CA ALA A 335 -3.01 -21.85 2.97
C ALA A 335 -1.82 -21.36 2.14
N TYR A 336 -0.80 -22.19 2.03
CA TYR A 336 0.33 -21.98 1.13
C TYR A 336 0.89 -23.27 0.56
N THR A 337 1.66 -23.14 -0.52
CA THR A 337 2.42 -24.24 -1.14
C THR A 337 3.89 -23.92 -1.17
N VAL A 338 4.74 -24.93 -0.99
CA VAL A 338 6.20 -24.80 -1.11
C VAL A 338 6.67 -25.37 -2.45
N PRO A 339 7.74 -24.84 -3.06
CA PRO A 339 8.31 -25.42 -4.27
C PRO A 339 8.65 -26.91 -4.08
N GLY A 340 8.34 -27.73 -5.08
CA GLY A 340 8.72 -29.15 -5.10
C GLY A 340 7.94 -30.05 -4.13
N SER A 341 6.85 -29.56 -3.53
CA SER A 341 5.95 -30.34 -2.69
C SER A 341 4.53 -30.34 -3.24
N ASP A 342 3.88 -31.50 -3.22
CA ASP A 342 2.45 -31.63 -3.51
C ASP A 342 1.57 -31.29 -2.30
N GLN A 343 2.19 -31.10 -1.13
CA GLN A 343 1.48 -30.76 0.10
C GLN A 343 1.04 -29.29 0.09
N VAL A 344 -0.21 -29.07 0.47
CA VAL A 344 -0.73 -27.74 0.82
C VAL A 344 -0.76 -27.63 2.33
N TYR A 345 -0.16 -26.57 2.86
CA TYR A 345 -0.13 -26.28 4.28
C TYR A 345 -1.19 -25.26 4.62
N ALA A 346 -1.97 -25.53 5.66
CA ALA A 346 -2.91 -24.58 6.24
C ALA A 346 -2.22 -23.68 7.25
N VAL A 347 -2.74 -22.47 7.43
CA VAL A 347 -2.20 -21.50 8.38
C VAL A 347 -3.30 -20.78 9.15
N ILE A 348 -2.97 -20.42 10.39
CA ILE A 348 -3.71 -19.46 11.21
C ILE A 348 -2.71 -18.42 11.70
N GLY A 349 -2.98 -17.15 11.42
CA GLY A 349 -2.16 -16.03 11.85
C GLY A 349 -2.90 -15.14 12.83
N GLN A 350 -2.18 -14.64 13.83
CA GLN A 350 -2.65 -13.61 14.75
C GLN A 350 -1.64 -12.45 14.72
N ALA A 351 -2.12 -11.21 14.57
CA ALA A 351 -1.26 -10.03 14.63
C ALA A 351 -0.50 -10.02 15.96
N ALA A 352 0.79 -9.70 15.90
CA ALA A 352 1.50 -9.31 17.11
C ALA A 352 0.89 -7.98 17.60
N ASP A 353 0.68 -7.84 18.91
CA ASP A 353 0.25 -6.56 19.47
C ASP A 353 1.27 -5.47 19.06
N PRO A 354 0.80 -4.29 18.57
CA PRO A 354 1.67 -3.20 18.15
C PRO A 354 2.62 -2.67 19.23
#